data_AF-A0A6M0B9F1-F1
#
_entry.id   AF-A0A6M0B9F1-F1
#
_cell.length_a   1.000
_cell.length_b   1.000
_cell.length_c   1.000
_cell.angle_alpha   90.00
_cell.angle_beta   90.00
_cell.angle_gamma   90.00
#
_symmetry.space_group_name_H-M   'P 1'
#
loop_
_entity.id
_entity.type
_entity.pdbx_description
1 polymer ?
#
loop_
_entity_poly.entity_id
_entity_poly.type
_entity_poly.pdbx_seq_one_letter_code
_entity_poly.pdbx_strand_id
1 'polypeptide(L)' 'EDILHLTLSDEPEAGSVEISPNITAELNEAGELIGIEIIQASFFIRDAILESAQGKLLNLSAKHSA' A
#
# COMPACT_ATOMS: atom_id res chain seq x y z
N GLU A 1 4.13 -12.38 -10.21
CA GLU A 1 5.15 -11.77 -9.34
C GLU A 1 4.52 -11.44 -7.99
N ASP A 2 5.33 -11.08 -6.99
CA ASP A 2 4.82 -10.60 -5.69
C ASP A 2 4.76 -9.07 -5.68
N ILE A 3 3.91 -8.54 -6.55
CA ILE A 3 3.76 -7.11 -6.83
C ILE A 3 2.27 -6.78 -6.89
N LEU A 4 1.86 -5.70 -6.23
CA LEU A 4 0.52 -5.15 -6.32
C LEU A 4 0.57 -3.82 -7.07
N HIS A 5 -0.16 -3.76 -8.18
CA HIS A 5 -0.36 -2.53 -8.94
C HIS A 5 -1.73 -1.95 -8.61
N LEU A 6 -1.76 -0.69 -8.21
CA LEU A 6 -2.97 0.08 -7.98
C LEU A 6 -3.06 1.15 -9.08
N THR A 7 -3.80 0.86 -10.13
CA THR A 7 -3.95 1.75 -11.29
C THR A 7 -4.99 2.83 -11.00
N LEU A 8 -4.64 4.09 -11.21
CA LEU A 8 -5.54 5.24 -11.13
C LEU A 8 -5.96 5.78 -12.51
N SER A 9 -5.09 5.61 -13.52
CA SER A 9 -5.31 6.02 -14.92
C SER A 9 -4.77 4.95 -15.87
N ASP A 10 -5.35 4.84 -17.07
CA ASP A 10 -4.87 3.95 -18.14
C ASP A 10 -3.79 4.61 -19.03
N GLU A 11 -3.30 5.78 -18.63
CA GLU A 11 -2.22 6.48 -19.33
C GLU A 11 -0.90 5.69 -19.29
N PRO A 12 -0.01 5.88 -20.28
CA PRO A 12 1.31 5.24 -20.26
C PRO A 12 2.18 5.76 -19.12
N GLU A 13 2.83 4.84 -18.41
CA GLU A 13 3.91 5.16 -17.47
C GLU A 13 5.12 5.69 -18.23
N ALA A 14 5.64 6.84 -17.77
CA ALA A 14 6.88 7.43 -18.24
C ALA A 14 8.01 7.32 -17.20
N GLY A 15 7.68 7.11 -15.94
CA GLY A 15 8.65 6.83 -14.88
C GLY A 15 8.00 6.62 -13.53
N SER A 16 8.83 6.41 -12.51
CA SER A 16 8.36 6.18 -11.14
C SER A 16 9.29 6.82 -10.09
N VAL A 17 8.73 7.05 -8.91
CA VAL A 17 9.44 7.61 -7.75
C VAL A 17 9.14 6.75 -6.53
N GLU A 18 10.18 6.30 -5.82
CA GLU A 18 10.01 5.60 -4.54
C GLU A 18 9.52 6.58 -3.47
N ILE A 19 8.34 6.32 -2.91
CA ILE A 19 7.71 7.16 -1.87
C ILE A 19 7.89 6.57 -0.47
N SER A 20 8.16 5.28 -0.38
CA SER A 20 8.45 4.51 0.82
C SER A 20 9.20 3.24 0.39
N PRO A 21 10.00 2.59 1.27
CA PRO A 21 10.65 1.33 0.91
C PRO A 21 9.64 0.35 0.30
N ASN A 22 9.96 -0.14 -0.89
CA ASN A 22 9.14 -1.10 -1.65
C ASN A 22 7.80 -0.53 -2.20
N ILE A 23 7.56 0.78 -2.14
CA ILE A 23 6.36 1.42 -2.68
C ILE A 23 6.77 2.56 -3.60
N THR A 24 6.33 2.51 -4.86
CA THR A 24 6.60 3.54 -5.85
C THR A 24 5.31 4.19 -6.34
N ALA A 25 5.39 5.47 -6.64
CA ALA A 25 4.40 6.20 -7.40
C ALA A 25 4.77 6.13 -8.88
N GLU A 26 3.85 5.68 -9.72
CA GLU A 26 3.98 5.66 -11.18
C GLU A 26 3.47 6.98 -11.76
N LEU A 27 4.24 7.57 -12.67
CA LEU A 27 4.00 8.90 -13.22
C LEU A 27 3.91 8.86 -14.75
N ASN A 28 3.04 9.69 -15.32
CA ASN A 28 3.02 9.95 -16.76
C ASN A 28 4.13 10.94 -17.18
N GLU A 29 4.22 11.25 -18.49
CA GLU A 29 5.19 12.21 -19.05
C GLU A 29 5.09 13.62 -18.45
N ALA A 30 3.92 14.00 -17.92
CA ALA A 30 3.69 15.28 -17.26
C ALA A 30 4.09 15.27 -15.78
N GLY A 31 4.48 14.12 -15.23
CA GLY A 31 4.78 13.93 -13.81
C GLY A 31 3.53 13.77 -12.94
N GLU A 32 2.38 13.47 -13.53
CA GLU A 32 1.12 13.23 -12.82
C GLU A 32 1.03 11.76 -12.36
N LEU A 33 0.47 11.54 -11.18
CA LEU A 33 0.29 10.21 -10.60
C LEU A 33 -0.76 9.40 -11.37
N ILE A 34 -0.35 8.26 -11.90
CA ILE A 34 -1.21 7.34 -12.64
C ILE A 34 -1.36 5.96 -11.97
N GLY A 35 -0.46 5.63 -11.04
CA GLY A 35 -0.40 4.32 -10.41
C GLY A 35 0.41 4.29 -9.13
N ILE A 36 0.24 3.23 -8.34
CA ILE A 36 1.13 2.89 -7.23
C ILE A 36 1.53 1.42 -7.37
N GLU A 37 2.82 1.14 -7.28
CA GLU A 37 3.36 -0.22 -7.24
C GLU A 37 3.85 -0.54 -5.83
N ILE A 38 3.51 -1.73 -5.33
CA ILE A 38 4.06 -2.27 -4.08
C ILE A 38 4.76 -3.59 -4.39
N ILE A 39 6.08 -3.62 -4.26
CA ILE A 39 6.87 -4.85 -4.36
C ILE A 39 6.88 -5.58 -3.02
N GLN A 40 7.04 -6.91 -3.03
CA GLN A 40 6.85 -7.74 -1.83
C GLN A 40 5.43 -7.58 -1.24
N ALA A 41 4.43 -7.44 -2.10
CA ALA A 41 3.05 -7.11 -1.73
C ALA A 41 2.46 -8.09 -0.70
N SER A 42 2.82 -9.37 -0.77
CA SER A 42 2.39 -10.39 0.18
C SER A 42 2.78 -10.06 1.62
N PHE A 43 3.99 -9.54 1.85
CA PHE A 43 4.47 -9.11 3.16
C PHE A 43 3.70 -7.88 3.63
N PHE A 44 3.56 -6.87 2.76
CA PHE A 44 2.82 -5.64 3.06
C PHE A 44 1.38 -5.94 3.50
N ILE A 45 0.64 -6.75 2.74
CA ILE A 45 -0.76 -7.07 3.05
C ILE A 45 -0.88 -7.91 4.33
N ARG A 46 0.01 -8.90 4.51
CA ARG A 46 0.03 -9.70 5.75
C ARG A 46 0.22 -8.80 6.97
N ASP A 47 1.20 -7.92 6.92
CA ASP A 47 1.55 -7.07 8.06
C ASP A 47 0.40 -6.08 8.34
N ALA A 48 -0.16 -5.45 7.30
CA ALA A 48 -1.33 -4.57 7.44
C ALA A 48 -2.55 -5.29 8.05
N ILE A 49 -2.82 -6.53 7.64
CA ILE A 49 -3.91 -7.33 8.21
C ILE A 49 -3.65 -7.64 9.69
N LEU A 50 -2.45 -8.12 10.03
CA LEU A 50 -2.08 -8.49 11.39
C LEU A 50 -2.13 -7.29 12.34
N GLU A 51 -1.58 -6.15 11.92
CA GLU A 51 -1.65 -4.89 12.68
C GLU A 51 -3.09 -4.45 12.90
N SER A 52 -3.94 -4.49 11.86
CA SER A 52 -5.35 -4.13 11.99
C SER A 52 -6.11 -5.06 12.94
N ALA A 53 -5.81 -6.36 12.93
CA ALA A 53 -6.42 -7.34 13.80
C ALA A 53 -6.00 -7.13 15.26
N GLN A 54 -4.71 -6.88 15.50
CA GLN A 54 -4.20 -6.55 16.84
C GLN A 54 -4.84 -5.27 17.38
N GLY A 55 -4.94 -4.20 16.58
CA GLY A 55 -5.61 -2.96 16.97
C GLY A 55 -7.08 -3.16 17.35
N LYS A 56 -7.81 -4.02 16.62
CA LYS A 56 -9.19 -4.39 16.96
C LYS A 56 -9.27 -5.14 18.29
N LEU A 57 -8.38 -6.11 18.53
CA LEU A 57 -8.35 -6.88 19.77
C LEU A 57 -8.02 -6.00 20.99
N LEU A 58 -7.07 -5.07 20.86
CA LEU A 58 -6.74 -4.09 21.91
C LEU A 58 -7.96 -3.23 22.27
N ASN A 59 -8.69 -2.73 21.26
CA ASN A 59 -9.92 -1.96 21.49
C ASN A 59 -11.03 -2.76 22.18
N LEU A 60 -11.14 -4.07 21.90
CA LEU A 60 -12.11 -4.95 22.57
C LEU A 60 -11.73 -5.21 24.03
N SER A 61 -10.43 -5.37 24.32
CA SER A 61 -9.90 -5.52 25.68
C SER A 61 -10.10 -4.26 26.52
N ALA A 62 -9.85 -3.09 25.94
CA ALA A 62 -10.06 -1.81 26.62
C ALA A 62 -11.54 -1.60 27.01
N LYS A 63 -12.48 -2.01 26.14
CA LYS A 63 -13.92 -1.92 26.42
C LYS A 63 -14.43 -2.89 27.49
N HIS A 64 -13.75 -4.01 27.73
CA HIS A 64 -14.12 -4.97 28.79
C HIS A 64 -13.57 -4.60 30.17
N SER A 65 -12.62 -3.66 30.23
CA SER A 65 -11.95 -3.25 31.47
C SER A 65 -12.53 -1.96 32.08
N ALA A 66 -13.60 -1.42 31.48
CA ALA A 66 -14.33 -0.23 31.90
C ALA A 66 -15.76 -0.59 32.31
#